data_AF-A0A7L1H8M4-F1
#
_entry.id   AF-A0A7L1H8M4-F1
#
_cell.length_a   1.000
_cell.length_b   1.000
_cell.length_c   1.000
_cell.angle_alpha   90.00
_cell.angle_beta   90.00
_cell.angle_gamma   90.00
#
_symmetry.space_group_name_H-M   'P 1'
#
loop_
_entity.id
_entity.type
_entity.pdbx_description
1 polymer ?
#
loop_
_entity_poly.entity_id
_entity_poly.type
_entity_poly.pdbx_seq_one_letter_code
_entity_poly.pdbx_strand_id
1 'polypeptide(L)'
;PDTILRNGLNNRYRVLEASVIQRNGSDPEKHLTITASQSLDDTELCILRNGWESVPVVPGDIIHLEGECSSGTWVINEQSGYLVLYPDLLLSGTTISNSIRCMRRAVLSERFRGSESGSRQTLIGTILHEIFQQSVTNNLAREKVEELAKKIVYGQKYLKEMYHLNLKQTEIMQEVEEYLPSFFKWAEDFM
;
A
#
# COMPACT_ATOMS: atom_id res chain seq x y z
N PRO A 1 -8.31 -19.39 9.21
CA PRO A 1 -8.85 -19.29 10.58
C PRO A 1 -10.03 -18.31 10.60
N ASP A 2 -11.21 -18.83 10.92
CA ASP A 2 -12.51 -18.21 11.22
C ASP A 2 -12.70 -16.71 10.91
N THR A 3 -12.59 -16.35 9.63
CA THR A 3 -13.11 -15.05 9.19
C THR A 3 -14.61 -15.02 9.45
N ILE A 4 -15.03 -14.14 10.35
CA ILE A 4 -16.45 -13.92 10.64
C ILE A 4 -17.07 -13.23 9.43
N LEU A 5 -17.83 -14.01 8.66
CA LEU A 5 -18.65 -13.51 7.56
C LEU A 5 -19.71 -12.56 8.11
N ARG A 6 -19.89 -11.42 7.45
CA ARG A 6 -20.80 -10.36 7.89
C ARG A 6 -21.15 -9.40 6.77
N ASN A 7 -22.28 -8.72 6.91
CA ASN A 7 -22.72 -7.62 6.05
C ASN A 7 -22.30 -6.25 6.61
N GLY A 8 -22.61 -5.18 5.86
CA GLY A 8 -22.39 -3.79 6.26
C GLY A 8 -21.03 -3.23 5.83
N LEU A 9 -20.59 -2.17 6.52
CA LEU A 9 -19.38 -1.41 6.16
C LEU A 9 -18.11 -2.27 6.11
N ASN A 10 -17.96 -3.21 7.05
CA ASN A 10 -16.82 -4.12 7.10
C ASN A 10 -17.21 -5.52 6.62
N ASN A 11 -17.96 -5.59 5.52
CA ASN A 11 -18.47 -6.86 5.03
C ASN A 11 -17.34 -7.85 4.71
N ARG A 12 -17.64 -9.14 4.90
CA ARG A 12 -16.79 -10.27 4.58
C ARG A 12 -17.67 -11.33 3.95
N TYR A 13 -17.52 -11.50 2.64
CA TYR A 13 -18.22 -12.50 1.87
C TYR A 13 -17.28 -13.67 1.56
N ARG A 14 -17.82 -14.88 1.60
CA ARG A 14 -17.16 -16.07 1.04
C ARG A 14 -17.71 -16.31 -0.35
N VAL A 15 -16.81 -16.57 -1.29
CA VAL A 15 -17.17 -16.97 -2.66
C VAL A 15 -17.53 -18.46 -2.65
N LEU A 16 -18.73 -18.78 -3.10
CA LEU A 16 -19.22 -20.16 -3.21
C LEU A 16 -18.98 -20.71 -4.61
N GLU A 17 -19.26 -19.90 -5.63
CA GLU A 17 -19.11 -20.27 -7.03
C GLU A 17 -18.60 -19.07 -7.83
N ALA A 18 -17.84 -19.36 -8.90
CA ALA A 18 -17.36 -18.36 -9.84
C ALA A 18 -17.50 -18.91 -11.26
N SER A 19 -18.20 -18.17 -12.13
CA SER A 19 -18.39 -18.54 -13.53
C SER A 19 -18.15 -17.35 -14.45
N VAL A 20 -17.52 -17.60 -15.60
CA VAL A 20 -17.34 -16.58 -16.64
C VAL A 20 -18.44 -16.77 -17.66
N ILE A 21 -19.22 -15.71 -17.87
CA ILE A 21 -20.33 -15.68 -18.83
C ILE A 21 -19.90 -14.80 -20.00
N GLN A 22 -19.86 -15.38 -21.19
CA GLN A 22 -19.65 -14.64 -22.43
C GLN A 22 -20.84 -14.90 -23.34
N ARG A 23 -21.63 -13.85 -23.60
CA ARG A 23 -22.73 -13.93 -24.58
C ARG A 23 -22.19 -13.49 -25.94
N ASN A 24 -22.77 -14.04 -27.01
CA ASN A 24 -22.34 -13.71 -28.36
C ASN A 24 -22.40 -12.18 -28.59
N GLY A 25 -21.23 -11.57 -28.83
CA GLY A 25 -21.11 -10.14 -29.10
C GLY A 25 -21.06 -9.22 -27.86
N SER A 26 -21.04 -9.76 -26.63
CA SER A 26 -20.82 -8.95 -25.42
C SER A 26 -19.42 -9.16 -24.85
N ASP A 27 -18.96 -8.18 -24.09
CA ASP A 27 -17.78 -8.34 -23.23
C ASP A 27 -18.02 -9.47 -22.21
N PRO A 28 -16.96 -10.21 -21.81
CA PRO A 28 -17.08 -11.25 -20.80
C PRO A 28 -17.40 -10.63 -19.43
N GLU A 29 -18.25 -11.32 -18.68
CA GLU A 29 -18.56 -10.99 -17.29
C GLU A 29 -18.15 -12.16 -16.39
N LYS A 30 -17.74 -11.88 -15.15
CA LYS A 30 -17.57 -12.92 -14.13
C LYS A 30 -18.66 -12.79 -13.08
N HIS A 31 -19.42 -13.87 -12.89
CA HIS A 31 -20.52 -13.97 -11.93
C HIS A 31 -20.05 -14.79 -10.74
N LEU A 32 -20.15 -14.20 -9.55
CA LEU A 32 -19.80 -14.81 -8.28
C LEU A 32 -21.05 -15.02 -7.44
N THR A 33 -21.29 -16.25 -7.00
CA THR A 33 -22.26 -16.52 -5.94
C THR A 33 -21.53 -16.38 -4.62
N ILE A 34 -22.00 -15.46 -3.77
CA ILE A 34 -21.31 -15.09 -2.52
C ILE A 34 -22.26 -15.18 -1.33
N THR A 35 -21.71 -15.37 -0.13
CA THR A 35 -22.50 -15.37 1.11
C THR A 35 -21.74 -14.70 2.25
N ALA A 36 -22.48 -13.94 3.06
CA ALA A 36 -22.02 -13.39 4.33
C ALA A 36 -22.58 -14.16 5.54
N SER A 37 -23.43 -15.17 5.31
CA SER A 37 -23.96 -16.03 6.37
C SER A 37 -23.01 -17.20 6.64
N GLN A 38 -22.87 -17.59 7.90
CA GLN A 38 -22.13 -18.81 8.24
C GLN A 38 -22.87 -20.09 7.86
N SER A 39 -24.20 -20.04 7.71
CA SER A 39 -24.99 -21.20 7.29
C SER A 39 -24.86 -21.49 5.79
N LEU A 40 -24.32 -20.53 5.03
CA LEU A 40 -24.15 -20.55 3.57
C LEU A 40 -25.46 -20.58 2.77
N ASP A 41 -26.62 -20.42 3.41
CA ASP A 41 -27.93 -20.49 2.75
C ASP A 41 -28.35 -19.17 2.10
N ASP A 42 -27.93 -18.03 2.68
CA ASP A 42 -28.24 -16.70 2.17
C ASP A 42 -27.18 -16.28 1.14
N THR A 43 -27.53 -16.41 -0.14
CA THR A 43 -26.63 -16.09 -1.25
C THR A 43 -26.98 -14.77 -1.93
N GLU A 44 -25.95 -14.02 -2.28
CA GLU A 44 -26.01 -12.81 -3.11
C GLU A 44 -25.23 -13.05 -4.41
N LEU A 45 -25.55 -12.27 -5.45
CA LEU A 45 -24.87 -12.30 -6.74
C LEU A 45 -23.91 -11.11 -6.83
N CYS A 46 -22.66 -11.34 -7.24
CA CYS A 46 -21.71 -10.29 -7.59
C CYS A 46 -21.27 -10.44 -9.05
N ILE A 47 -21.43 -9.39 -9.83
CA ILE A 47 -21.12 -9.35 -11.27
C ILE A 47 -19.93 -8.42 -11.48
N LEU A 48 -18.85 -8.97 -12.03
CA LEU A 48 -17.63 -8.25 -12.38
C LEU A 48 -17.56 -8.02 -13.90
N ARG A 49 -17.28 -6.79 -14.31
CA ARG A 49 -17.24 -6.33 -15.72
C ARG A 49 -16.02 -5.46 -15.99
N ASN A 50 -15.74 -5.18 -17.27
CA ASN A 50 -14.82 -4.12 -17.70
C ASN A 50 -13.40 -4.24 -17.11
N GLY A 51 -12.81 -5.44 -17.18
CA GLY A 51 -11.50 -5.78 -16.63
C GLY A 51 -11.58 -6.45 -15.25
N TRP A 52 -12.63 -6.20 -14.46
CA TRP A 52 -12.82 -6.86 -13.17
C TRP A 52 -13.10 -8.36 -13.31
N GLU A 53 -13.59 -8.82 -14.46
CA GLU A 53 -13.74 -10.25 -14.75
C GLU A 53 -12.40 -11.00 -14.77
N SER A 54 -11.27 -10.29 -14.92
CA SER A 54 -9.94 -10.90 -14.87
C SER A 54 -9.44 -11.22 -13.46
N VAL A 55 -10.09 -10.69 -12.41
CA VAL A 55 -9.66 -10.90 -11.01
C VAL A 55 -9.61 -12.40 -10.70
N PRO A 56 -8.49 -12.94 -10.17
CA PRO A 56 -8.27 -14.37 -10.00
C PRO A 56 -8.97 -14.93 -8.75
N VAL A 57 -10.25 -14.62 -8.58
CA VAL A 57 -11.10 -15.11 -7.49
C VAL A 57 -11.56 -16.53 -7.76
N VAL A 58 -11.52 -17.39 -6.74
CA VAL A 58 -11.94 -18.79 -6.78
C VAL A 58 -12.90 -19.14 -5.64
N PRO A 59 -13.70 -20.22 -5.76
CA PRO A 59 -14.51 -20.73 -4.65
C PRO A 59 -13.68 -20.95 -3.38
N GLY A 60 -14.20 -20.49 -2.25
CA GLY A 60 -13.56 -20.51 -0.94
C GLY A 60 -12.85 -19.21 -0.56
N ASP A 61 -12.58 -18.32 -1.52
CA ASP A 61 -11.95 -17.03 -1.24
C ASP A 61 -12.83 -16.14 -0.37
N ILE A 62 -12.17 -15.29 0.41
CA ILE A 62 -12.82 -14.21 1.17
C ILE A 62 -12.63 -12.92 0.41
N ILE A 63 -13.74 -12.22 0.18
CA ILE A 63 -13.77 -10.92 -0.48
C ILE A 63 -14.46 -9.87 0.40
N HIS A 64 -14.15 -8.62 0.13
CA HIS A 64 -14.87 -7.46 0.61
C HIS A 64 -15.34 -6.64 -0.58
N LEU A 65 -16.56 -6.11 -0.48
CA LEU A 65 -17.20 -5.34 -1.54
C LEU A 65 -17.44 -3.91 -1.05
N GLU A 66 -16.99 -2.95 -1.86
CA GLU A 66 -17.31 -1.53 -1.72
C GLU A 66 -18.28 -1.13 -2.84
N GLY A 67 -19.30 -0.35 -2.50
CA GLY A 67 -20.35 0.08 -3.42
C GLY A 67 -21.75 -0.24 -2.92
N GLU A 68 -22.73 -0.13 -3.81
CA GLU A 68 -24.14 -0.36 -3.49
C GLU A 68 -24.61 -1.73 -3.96
N CYS A 69 -25.25 -2.49 -3.04
CA CYS A 69 -25.98 -3.71 -3.38
C CYS A 69 -27.43 -3.34 -3.70
N SER A 70 -27.85 -3.61 -4.93
CA SER A 70 -29.25 -3.43 -5.35
C SER A 70 -29.93 -4.78 -5.41
N SER A 71 -30.91 -5.02 -4.53
CA SER A 71 -31.73 -6.23 -4.50
C SER A 71 -30.92 -7.54 -4.46
N GLY A 72 -29.85 -7.59 -3.64
CA GLY A 72 -28.99 -8.77 -3.51
C GLY A 72 -28.02 -8.98 -4.68
N THR A 73 -27.88 -7.98 -5.56
CA THR A 73 -26.93 -7.99 -6.66
C THR A 73 -25.93 -6.84 -6.52
N TRP A 74 -24.65 -7.20 -6.48
CA TRP A 74 -23.50 -6.30 -6.58
C TRP A 74 -23.05 -6.23 -8.04
N VAL A 75 -22.84 -5.02 -8.55
CA VAL A 75 -22.27 -4.82 -9.89
C VAL A 75 -21.02 -3.98 -9.75
N ILE A 76 -19.88 -4.56 -10.13
CA ILE A 76 -18.57 -3.92 -10.07
C ILE A 76 -18.05 -3.78 -11.49
N ASN A 77 -17.76 -2.55 -11.87
CA ASN A 77 -17.35 -2.17 -13.21
C ASN A 77 -16.31 -1.05 -13.15
N GLU A 78 -15.95 -0.50 -14.31
CA GLU A 78 -14.95 0.58 -14.41
C GLU A 78 -15.36 1.86 -13.67
N GLN A 79 -16.67 2.09 -13.49
CA GLN A 79 -17.24 3.34 -12.99
C GLN A 79 -17.77 3.25 -11.55
N SER A 80 -18.00 2.03 -11.05
CA SER A 80 -18.68 1.81 -9.78
C SER A 80 -18.21 0.56 -9.06
N GLY A 81 -18.02 0.73 -7.75
CA GLY A 81 -17.69 -0.33 -6.80
C GLY A 81 -16.25 -0.82 -6.87
N TYR A 82 -15.85 -1.57 -5.84
CA TYR A 82 -14.56 -2.25 -5.79
C TYR A 82 -14.71 -3.63 -5.17
N LEU A 83 -13.95 -4.60 -5.70
CA LEU A 83 -13.76 -5.89 -5.07
C LEU A 83 -12.36 -5.95 -4.47
N VAL A 84 -12.29 -6.19 -3.17
CA VAL A 84 -11.04 -6.43 -2.45
C VAL A 84 -10.91 -7.93 -2.17
N LEU A 85 -9.98 -8.58 -2.86
CA LEU A 85 -9.66 -9.99 -2.66
C LEU A 85 -8.74 -10.14 -1.44
N TYR A 86 -9.09 -11.03 -0.52
CA TYR A 86 -8.42 -11.22 0.76
C TYR A 86 -8.27 -9.91 1.57
N PRO A 87 -9.38 -9.30 2.01
CA PRO A 87 -9.38 -7.98 2.66
C PRO A 87 -8.59 -7.91 3.97
N ASP A 88 -8.29 -9.05 4.58
CA ASP A 88 -7.50 -9.13 5.80
C ASP A 88 -5.98 -9.22 5.52
N LEU A 89 -5.57 -9.35 4.25
CA LEU A 89 -4.18 -9.25 3.82
C LEU A 89 -3.82 -7.79 3.52
N LEU A 90 -3.17 -7.14 4.48
CA LEU A 90 -2.72 -5.76 4.33
C LEU A 90 -1.40 -5.70 3.55
N LEU A 91 -1.45 -5.09 2.37
CA LEU A 91 -0.27 -4.81 1.55
C LEU A 91 0.11 -3.34 1.66
N SER A 92 1.41 -3.06 1.75
CA SER A 92 1.89 -1.67 1.77
C SER A 92 1.68 -1.01 0.40
N GLY A 93 1.42 0.30 0.38
CA GLY A 93 1.33 1.06 -0.87
C GLY A 93 2.59 0.96 -1.73
N THR A 94 3.77 0.87 -1.11
CA THR A 94 5.04 0.66 -1.81
C THR A 94 5.10 -0.70 -2.52
N THR A 95 4.55 -1.76 -1.92
CA THR A 95 4.47 -3.10 -2.54
C THR A 95 3.58 -3.05 -3.78
N ILE A 96 2.44 -2.36 -3.72
CA ILE A 96 1.52 -2.18 -4.86
C ILE A 96 2.18 -1.34 -5.96
N SER A 97 2.83 -0.23 -5.62
CA SER A 97 3.55 0.59 -6.60
C SER A 97 4.63 -0.21 -7.33
N ASN A 98 5.37 -1.05 -6.60
CA ASN A 98 6.41 -1.90 -7.17
C ASN A 98 5.86 -3.01 -8.09
N SER A 99 4.61 -3.44 -7.91
CA SER A 99 4.00 -4.49 -8.72
C SER A 99 3.53 -4.01 -10.10
N ILE A 100 3.33 -2.70 -10.29
CA ILE A 100 2.89 -2.10 -11.57
C ILE A 100 3.83 -2.52 -12.72
N ARG A 101 5.15 -2.47 -12.48
CA ARG A 101 6.15 -2.89 -13.48
C ARG A 101 6.36 -4.40 -13.52
N CYS A 102 6.34 -5.05 -12.35
CA CYS A 102 6.58 -6.49 -12.25
C CYS A 102 6.00 -7.07 -10.96
N MET A 103 4.90 -7.81 -11.08
CA MET A 103 4.26 -8.49 -9.95
C MET A 103 5.20 -9.48 -9.26
N ARG A 104 5.95 -10.28 -10.03
CA ARG A 104 6.90 -11.26 -9.48
C ARG A 104 7.95 -10.59 -8.59
N ARG A 105 8.48 -9.44 -9.00
CA ARG A 105 9.47 -8.69 -8.20
C ARG A 105 8.86 -8.23 -6.87
N ALA A 106 7.65 -7.65 -6.89
CA ALA A 106 6.99 -7.20 -5.66
C ALA A 106 6.75 -8.36 -4.67
N VAL A 107 6.29 -9.52 -5.15
CA VAL A 107 6.11 -10.72 -4.32
C VAL A 107 7.44 -11.21 -3.74
N LEU A 108 8.50 -11.25 -4.54
CA LEU A 108 9.82 -11.69 -4.07
C LEU A 108 10.40 -10.73 -3.02
N SER A 109 10.33 -9.42 -3.25
CA SER A 109 10.79 -8.41 -2.29
C SER A 109 10.02 -8.50 -0.96
N GLU A 110 8.72 -8.82 -1.00
CA GLU A 110 7.89 -9.02 0.19
C GLU A 110 8.23 -10.32 0.94
N ARG A 111 8.52 -11.40 0.21
CA ARG A 111 8.87 -12.71 0.79
C ARG A 111 10.28 -12.76 1.36
N PHE A 112 11.23 -12.09 0.71
CA PHE A 112 12.65 -12.09 1.05
C PHE A 112 13.08 -10.73 1.62
N ARG A 113 12.23 -10.14 2.47
CA ARG A 113 12.54 -8.88 3.17
C ARG A 113 13.89 -8.97 3.89
N GLY A 114 14.74 -7.97 3.69
CA GLY A 114 16.08 -7.89 4.32
C GLY A 114 17.24 -8.42 3.48
N SER A 115 17.01 -8.94 2.26
CA SER A 115 18.11 -9.29 1.35
C SER A 115 18.80 -8.07 0.72
N GLU A 116 18.14 -6.91 0.73
CA GLU A 116 18.70 -5.65 0.24
C GLU A 116 19.43 -4.94 1.40
N SER A 117 20.76 -4.93 1.37
CA SER A 117 21.54 -4.00 2.18
C SER A 117 21.14 -2.58 1.77
N GLY A 118 20.70 -1.74 2.72
CA GLY A 118 20.28 -0.37 2.44
C GLY A 118 21.36 0.39 1.67
N SER A 119 20.99 1.17 0.65
CA SER A 119 21.96 1.95 -0.13
C SER A 119 22.33 3.27 0.59
N ARG A 120 23.43 3.91 0.15
CA ARG A 120 23.78 5.29 0.56
C ARG A 120 22.57 6.22 0.39
N GLN A 121 21.91 6.15 -0.76
CA GLN A 121 20.76 6.98 -1.11
C GLN A 121 19.56 6.72 -0.19
N THR A 122 19.28 5.45 0.14
CA THR A 122 18.20 5.08 1.06
C THR A 122 18.46 5.63 2.46
N LEU A 123 19.71 5.57 2.93
CA LEU A 123 20.11 6.11 4.23
C LEU A 123 19.92 7.63 4.28
N ILE A 124 20.43 8.35 3.27
CA ILE A 124 20.30 9.81 3.20
C ILE A 124 18.83 10.22 3.13
N GLY A 125 18.03 9.54 2.30
CA GLY A 125 16.59 9.77 2.24
C GLY A 125 15.93 9.59 3.62
N THR A 126 16.30 8.54 4.35
CA THR A 126 15.78 8.28 5.70
C THR A 126 16.15 9.40 6.69
N ILE A 127 17.39 9.87 6.66
CA ILE A 127 17.87 10.97 7.50
C ILE A 127 17.12 12.28 7.16
N LEU A 128 16.99 12.60 5.87
CA LEU A 128 16.28 13.78 5.40
C LEU A 128 14.80 13.76 5.79
N HIS A 129 14.13 12.61 5.66
CA HIS A 129 12.75 12.44 6.11
C HIS A 129 12.59 12.73 7.60
N GLU A 130 13.51 12.23 8.44
CA GLU A 130 13.45 12.48 9.87
C GLU A 130 13.69 13.94 10.22
N ILE A 131 14.68 14.58 9.60
CA ILE A 131 14.95 16.01 9.79
C ILE A 131 13.71 16.81 9.40
N PHE A 132 13.16 16.58 8.20
CA PHE A 132 12.00 17.31 7.71
C PHE A 132 10.79 17.15 8.64
N GLN A 133 10.47 15.91 9.01
CA GLN A 133 9.33 15.61 9.87
C GLN A 133 9.44 16.32 11.22
N GLN A 134 10.60 16.26 11.86
CA GLN A 134 10.82 16.94 13.15
C GLN A 134 10.84 18.46 13.01
N SER A 135 11.40 19.01 11.92
CA SER A 135 11.41 20.44 11.65
C SER A 135 10.01 21.01 11.51
N VAL A 136 9.18 20.39 10.66
CA VAL A 136 7.81 20.86 10.38
C VAL A 136 6.90 20.64 11.59
N THR A 137 6.97 19.48 12.25
CA THR A 137 6.12 19.17 13.41
C THR A 137 6.36 20.15 14.57
N ASN A 138 7.59 20.61 14.75
CA ASN A 138 7.96 21.52 15.84
C ASN A 138 8.09 22.98 15.40
N ASN A 139 7.75 23.32 14.16
CA ASN A 139 7.90 24.66 13.57
C ASN A 139 9.29 25.29 13.84
N LEU A 140 10.35 24.55 13.54
CA LEU A 140 11.72 24.94 13.87
C LEU A 140 12.21 26.09 12.98
N ALA A 141 12.89 27.07 13.59
CA ALA A 141 13.66 28.07 12.86
C ALA A 141 14.86 27.44 12.13
N ARG A 142 15.36 28.11 11.08
CA ARG A 142 16.45 27.63 10.21
C ARG A 142 17.66 27.12 11.00
N GLU A 143 18.10 27.87 11.99
CA GLU A 143 19.25 27.54 12.82
C GLU A 143 19.01 26.25 13.63
N LYS A 144 17.78 26.04 14.08
CA LYS A 144 17.36 24.83 14.82
C LYS A 144 17.27 23.60 13.91
N VAL A 145 16.96 23.78 12.63
CA VAL A 145 17.01 22.69 11.65
C VAL A 145 18.45 22.24 11.40
N GLU A 146 19.40 23.17 11.30
CA GLU A 146 20.82 22.84 11.15
C GLU A 146 21.39 22.14 12.40
N GLU A 147 21.04 22.61 13.60
CA GLU A 147 21.38 21.93 14.86
C GLU A 147 20.80 20.50 14.90
N LEU A 148 19.55 20.34 14.48
CA LEU A 148 18.87 19.05 14.42
C LEU A 148 19.55 18.11 13.42
N ALA A 149 19.89 18.58 12.23
CA ALA A 149 20.60 17.80 11.21
C ALA A 149 21.94 17.27 11.76
N LYS A 150 22.73 18.13 12.40
CA LYS A 150 23.98 17.72 13.07
C LYS A 150 23.73 16.67 14.14
N LYS A 151 22.72 16.88 15.00
CA LYS A 151 22.37 15.92 16.05
C LYS A 151 21.98 14.56 15.49
N ILE A 152 21.24 14.52 14.38
CA ILE A 152 20.79 13.27 13.75
C ILE A 152 21.95 12.56 13.05
N VAL A 153 22.72 13.26 12.23
CA VAL A 153 23.83 12.68 11.44
C VAL A 153 24.97 12.21 12.35
N TYR A 154 25.34 13.01 13.35
CA TYR A 154 26.41 12.66 14.29
C TYR A 154 25.93 11.78 15.46
N GLY A 155 24.62 11.50 15.54
CA GLY A 155 24.02 10.66 16.56
C GLY A 155 24.28 9.17 16.35
N GLN A 156 23.94 8.36 17.36
CA GLN A 156 24.16 6.91 17.33
C GLN A 156 23.18 6.17 16.40
N LYS A 157 22.01 6.76 16.11
CA LYS A 157 20.89 6.10 15.43
C LYS A 157 21.28 5.48 14.08
N TYR A 158 22.08 6.19 13.29
CA TYR A 158 22.48 5.79 11.93
C TYR A 158 23.93 5.34 11.81
N LEU A 159 24.67 5.31 12.93
CA LEU A 159 26.10 5.01 12.92
C LEU A 159 26.38 3.58 12.45
N LYS A 160 25.48 2.64 12.79
CA LYS A 160 25.60 1.23 12.37
C LYS A 160 25.46 1.08 10.85
N GLU A 161 24.47 1.75 10.27
CA GLU A 161 24.21 1.74 8.83
C GLU A 161 25.36 2.41 8.07
N MET A 162 25.86 3.56 8.56
CA MET A 162 27.04 4.22 7.98
C MET A 162 28.27 3.32 8.02
N TYR A 163 28.50 2.62 9.14
CA TYR A 163 29.59 1.66 9.27
C TYR A 163 29.45 0.50 8.27
N HIS A 164 28.26 -0.08 8.16
CA HIS A 164 27.97 -1.16 7.22
C HIS A 164 28.22 -0.75 5.76
N LEU A 165 27.93 0.51 5.43
CA LEU A 165 28.11 1.06 4.08
C LEU A 165 29.48 1.70 3.84
N ASN A 166 30.39 1.66 4.82
CA ASN A 166 31.70 2.31 4.77
C ASN A 166 31.61 3.81 4.42
N LEU A 167 30.65 4.51 5.05
CA LEU A 167 30.40 5.93 4.85
C LEU A 167 30.90 6.75 6.04
N LYS A 168 31.42 7.94 5.77
CA LYS A 168 31.83 8.90 6.80
C LYS A 168 30.66 9.82 7.16
N GLN A 169 30.46 10.09 8.44
CA GLN A 169 29.44 11.04 8.92
C GLN A 169 29.60 12.43 8.28
N THR A 170 30.83 12.88 8.03
CA THR A 170 31.10 14.17 7.38
C THR A 170 30.60 14.21 5.94
N GLU A 171 30.71 13.11 5.19
CA GLU A 171 30.21 13.03 3.82
C GLU A 171 28.67 13.03 3.81
N ILE A 172 28.04 12.34 4.76
CA ILE A 172 26.59 12.36 4.91
C ILE A 172 26.09 13.76 5.30
N MET A 173 26.78 14.43 6.23
CA MET A 173 26.39 15.77 6.65
C MET A 173 26.45 16.76 5.48
N GLN A 174 27.53 16.71 4.68
CA GLN A 174 27.67 17.56 3.51
C GLN A 174 26.50 17.36 2.54
N GLU A 175 26.14 16.11 2.25
CA GLU A 175 25.03 15.79 1.36
C GLU A 175 23.68 16.24 1.96
N VAL A 176 23.48 16.11 3.27
CA VAL A 176 22.28 16.63 3.96
C VAL A 176 22.19 18.16 3.86
N GLU A 177 23.30 18.87 4.04
CA GLU A 177 23.37 20.34 3.96
C GLU A 177 22.95 20.86 2.58
N GLU A 178 23.25 20.13 1.51
CA GLU A 178 22.82 20.48 0.14
C GLU A 178 21.30 20.49 -0.03
N TYR A 179 20.55 19.71 0.77
CA TYR A 179 19.08 19.65 0.70
C TYR A 179 18.37 20.64 1.63
N LEU A 180 19.04 21.18 2.67
CA LEU A 180 18.41 22.09 3.63
C LEU A 180 17.81 23.35 2.98
N PRO A 181 18.43 24.00 1.96
CA PRO A 181 17.82 25.13 1.28
C PRO A 181 16.45 24.82 0.69
N SER A 182 16.24 23.60 0.18
CA SER A 182 14.94 23.16 -0.34
C SER A 182 13.90 23.00 0.76
N PHE A 183 14.29 22.61 1.98
CA PHE A 183 13.38 22.51 3.12
C PHE A 183 12.89 23.91 3.51
N PHE A 184 13.80 24.88 3.58
CA PHE A 184 13.44 26.25 3.95
C PHE A 184 12.55 26.89 2.89
N LYS A 185 12.86 26.68 1.61
CA LYS A 185 12.01 27.16 0.52
C LYS A 185 10.60 26.59 0.59
N TRP A 186 10.47 25.28 0.82
CA TRP A 186 9.15 24.67 0.98
C TRP A 186 8.39 25.25 2.18
N ALA A 187 9.06 25.47 3.31
CA ALA A 187 8.43 26.07 4.48
C ALA A 187 7.97 27.51 4.20
N GLU A 188 8.80 28.32 3.53
CA GLU A 188 8.45 29.68 3.12
C GLU A 188 7.24 29.72 2.16
N ASP A 189 7.10 28.74 1.27
CA ASP A 189 6.04 28.68 0.27
C ASP A 189 4.69 28.15 0.82
N PHE A 190 4.73 27.27 1.84
CA PHE A 190 3.54 26.47 2.24
C PHE A 190 3.17 26.51 3.73
N MET A 191 3.98 27.15 4.59
CA MET A 191 3.67 27.34 6.03
C MET A 191 3.49 28.80 6.38
#